data_AF-A0A1L3JJV6-F1
#
_entry.id   AF-A0A1L3JJV6-F1
#
_cell.length_a   1.000
_cell.length_b   1.000
_cell.length_c   1.000
_cell.angle_alpha   90.00
_cell.angle_beta   90.00
_cell.angle_gamma   90.00
#
_symmetry.space_group_name_H-M   'P 1'
#
loop_
_entity.id
_entity.type
_entity.pdbx_description
1 polymer ?
#
loop_
_entity_poly.entity_id
_entity_poly.type
_entity_poly.pdbx_seq_one_letter_code
_entity_poly.pdbx_strand_id
1 'polypeptide(L)'
;MYGCRFGDWYISELYALKIEGSSKIIYKYDAWGGLDSNANGYIILDSTETFKVNVQEELPFYYLREIPKKNKILGVTHKCDNSCGENYKNSTPIYEPIETEYTKKENIEIENTIYQYRGFAERSGGLGRFHFESFKEERDSIFFYDLDDVESLNGIHLDSLKLKKKMVLIQKNDSLGIIKKIVMEDLRIDKKNNEVLSNKTYFLTPKNETKVEMFSDYGIFKPIRAE
;
A
#
# COMPACT_ATOMS: atom_id res chain seq x y z
N MET A 1 8.42 -22.82 -36.45
CA MET A 1 7.67 -23.19 -35.22
C MET A 1 7.77 -22.02 -34.26
N TYR A 2 6.76 -21.15 -34.25
CA TYR A 2 6.65 -20.05 -33.28
C TYR A 2 5.82 -20.55 -32.09
N GLY A 3 6.50 -21.03 -31.05
CA GLY A 3 5.87 -21.37 -29.78
C GLY A 3 6.08 -20.22 -28.81
N CYS A 4 4.99 -19.53 -28.44
CA CYS A 4 4.97 -18.69 -27.25
C CYS A 4 5.32 -19.59 -26.05
N ARG A 5 6.52 -19.42 -25.49
CA ARG A 5 6.79 -19.89 -24.14
C ARG A 5 5.91 -19.05 -23.22
N PHE A 6 5.06 -19.71 -22.43
CA PHE A 6 4.40 -19.08 -21.28
C PHE A 6 5.50 -18.39 -20.45
N GLY A 7 5.51 -17.06 -20.48
CA GLY A 7 6.65 -16.23 -20.07
C GLY A 7 6.80 -16.20 -18.56
N ASP A 8 8.02 -16.41 -18.08
CA ASP A 8 8.38 -16.21 -16.69
C ASP A 8 8.15 -14.74 -16.30
N TRP A 9 7.43 -14.50 -15.19
CA TRP A 9 7.22 -13.16 -14.67
C TRP A 9 8.52 -12.62 -14.05
N TYR A 10 8.99 -11.47 -14.53
CA TYR A 10 10.06 -10.72 -13.89
C TYR A 10 9.49 -9.89 -12.73
N ILE A 11 9.82 -10.26 -11.49
CA ILE A 11 9.37 -9.53 -10.30
C ILE A 11 10.30 -8.33 -10.08
N SER A 12 9.79 -7.14 -10.36
CA SER A 12 10.54 -5.88 -10.22
C SER A 12 10.56 -5.38 -8.78
N GLU A 13 9.45 -5.55 -8.04
CA GLU A 13 9.37 -5.25 -6.62
C GLU A 13 8.61 -6.35 -5.88
N LEU A 14 9.10 -6.72 -4.69
CA LEU A 14 8.43 -7.66 -3.81
C LEU A 14 8.61 -7.24 -2.36
N TYR A 15 7.49 -7.14 -1.65
CA TYR A 15 7.46 -6.80 -0.24
C TYR A 15 6.61 -7.81 0.52
N ALA A 16 7.00 -8.09 1.76
CA ALA A 16 6.28 -9.00 2.64
C ALA A 16 5.80 -8.27 3.90
N LEU A 17 4.57 -8.56 4.30
CA LEU A 17 3.96 -8.16 5.57
C LEU A 17 3.49 -9.42 6.30
N LYS A 18 4.10 -9.71 7.45
CA LYS A 18 3.68 -10.82 8.32
C LYS A 18 2.40 -10.43 9.08
N ILE A 19 1.42 -11.33 9.11
CA ILE A 19 0.21 -11.14 9.92
C ILE A 19 0.48 -11.64 11.35
N GLU A 20 0.40 -10.75 12.34
CA GLU A 20 0.67 -11.09 13.74
C GLU A 20 -0.25 -12.22 14.24
N GLY A 21 0.35 -13.20 14.91
CA GLY A 21 -0.37 -14.36 15.45
C GLY A 21 -0.86 -15.35 14.40
N SER A 22 -0.26 -15.34 13.20
CA SER A 22 -0.56 -16.23 12.08
C SER A 22 0.73 -16.68 11.36
N SER A 23 0.67 -17.81 10.65
CA SER A 23 1.70 -18.22 9.69
C SER A 23 1.57 -17.50 8.34
N LYS A 24 0.53 -16.68 8.15
CA LYS A 24 0.23 -16.06 6.86
C LYS A 24 1.03 -14.78 6.62
N ILE A 25 1.45 -14.60 5.37
CA ILE A 25 2.20 -13.44 4.88
C ILE A 25 1.43 -12.82 3.72
N ILE A 26 1.23 -11.50 3.75
CA ILE A 26 0.74 -10.74 2.61
C ILE A 26 1.95 -10.24 1.82
N TYR A 27 2.03 -10.65 0.56
CA TYR A 27 3.00 -10.14 -0.39
C TYR A 27 2.37 -9.01 -1.19
N LYS A 28 3.10 -7.89 -1.32
CA LYS A 28 2.82 -6.87 -2.34
C LYS A 28 3.86 -7.03 -3.44
N TYR A 29 3.43 -7.11 -4.69
CA TYR A 29 4.34 -7.31 -5.80
C TYR A 29 4.08 -6.34 -6.95
N ASP A 30 5.10 -6.17 -7.78
CA ASP A 30 5.05 -5.55 -9.09
C ASP A 30 5.90 -6.38 -10.05
N ALA A 31 5.30 -6.92 -11.11
CA ALA A 31 5.91 -7.89 -12.00
C ALA A 31 5.58 -7.66 -13.47
N TRP A 32 6.49 -8.10 -14.35
CA TRP A 32 6.44 -7.90 -15.78
C TRP A 32 6.51 -9.24 -16.52
N GLY A 33 5.48 -9.56 -17.31
CA GLY A 33 5.38 -10.76 -18.15
C GLY A 33 5.85 -10.53 -19.60
N GLY A 34 6.65 -9.48 -19.83
CA GLY A 34 7.04 -8.97 -21.14
C GLY A 34 7.01 -7.43 -21.17
N LEU A 35 7.19 -6.83 -22.34
CA LEU A 35 7.23 -5.36 -22.49
C LEU A 35 5.90 -4.68 -22.13
N ASP A 36 4.77 -5.30 -22.47
CA ASP A 36 3.44 -4.68 -22.36
C ASP A 36 2.51 -5.37 -21.34
N SER A 37 3.07 -6.20 -20.45
CA SER A 37 2.29 -6.97 -19.47
C SER A 37 2.81 -6.73 -18.08
N ASN A 38 2.21 -5.76 -17.38
CA ASN A 38 2.48 -5.47 -15.98
C ASN A 38 1.35 -6.04 -15.10
N ALA A 39 1.72 -6.71 -14.01
CA ALA A 39 0.80 -7.14 -12.96
C ALA A 39 1.36 -6.69 -11.61
N ASN A 40 0.53 -6.00 -10.83
CA ASN A 40 0.86 -5.58 -9.48
C ASN A 40 -0.37 -5.77 -8.60
N GLY A 41 -0.13 -6.17 -7.36
CA GLY A 41 -1.22 -6.51 -6.45
C GLY A 41 -0.74 -7.11 -5.15
N TYR A 42 -1.66 -7.78 -4.47
CA TYR A 42 -1.39 -8.45 -3.20
C TYR A 42 -1.78 -9.91 -3.26
N ILE A 43 -0.94 -10.79 -2.72
CA ILE A 43 -1.22 -12.23 -2.59
C ILE A 43 -1.00 -12.62 -1.12
N ILE A 44 -1.83 -13.51 -0.60
CA ILE A 44 -1.64 -14.10 0.73
C ILE A 44 -1.20 -15.55 0.60
N LEU A 45 -0.15 -15.94 1.32
CA LEU A 45 0.37 -17.32 1.34
C LEU A 45 0.72 -17.72 2.78
N ASP A 46 0.87 -19.02 3.02
CA ASP A 46 1.59 -19.48 4.20
C ASP A 46 3.08 -19.11 4.14
N SER A 47 3.68 -18.87 5.29
CA SER A 47 5.11 -18.63 5.46
C SER A 47 6.02 -19.73 4.90
N THR A 48 5.50 -20.96 4.74
CA THR A 48 6.25 -22.08 4.15
C THR A 48 6.19 -22.11 2.62
N GLU A 49 5.32 -21.30 2.01
CA GLU A 49 5.12 -21.30 0.56
C GLU A 49 6.03 -20.28 -0.13
N THR A 50 6.55 -20.67 -1.30
CA THR A 50 7.34 -19.78 -2.15
C THR A 50 6.41 -18.87 -2.96
N PHE A 51 6.71 -17.56 -2.96
CA PHE A 51 5.97 -16.60 -3.75
C PHE A 51 6.09 -16.89 -5.26
N LYS A 52 4.95 -16.88 -5.95
CA LYS A 52 4.86 -16.91 -7.41
C LYS A 52 3.77 -15.95 -7.86
N VAL A 53 4.01 -15.25 -8.96
CA VAL A 53 3.00 -14.37 -9.55
C VAL A 53 1.85 -15.22 -10.06
N ASN A 54 0.67 -15.04 -9.46
CA ASN A 54 -0.57 -15.64 -9.90
C ASN A 54 -1.68 -14.59 -9.77
N VAL A 55 -2.00 -13.95 -10.89
CA VAL A 55 -2.99 -12.86 -10.95
C VAL A 55 -4.38 -13.34 -10.53
N GLN A 56 -4.70 -14.63 -10.68
CA GLN A 56 -5.97 -15.21 -10.21
C GLN A 56 -6.05 -15.29 -8.69
N GLU A 57 -4.91 -15.28 -8.00
CA GLU A 57 -4.84 -15.35 -6.55
C GLU A 57 -4.74 -14.00 -5.86
N GLU A 58 -4.86 -12.90 -6.61
CA GLU A 58 -4.81 -11.56 -6.03
C GLU A 58 -5.93 -11.32 -5.00
N LEU A 59 -5.59 -10.53 -3.99
CA LEU A 59 -6.52 -10.00 -3.02
C LEU A 59 -7.26 -8.80 -3.64
N PRO A 60 -8.56 -8.63 -3.36
CA PRO A 60 -9.42 -7.70 -4.10
C PRO A 60 -9.25 -6.21 -3.71
N PHE A 61 -8.14 -5.83 -3.06
CA PHE A 61 -7.94 -4.48 -2.54
C PHE A 61 -6.64 -3.84 -3.04
N TYR A 62 -6.62 -2.51 -3.09
CA TYR A 62 -5.42 -1.73 -3.39
C TYR A 62 -4.77 -1.17 -2.11
N TYR A 63 -5.59 -0.93 -1.08
CA TYR A 63 -5.18 -0.32 0.18
C TYR A 63 -5.67 -1.14 1.36
N LEU A 64 -4.93 -1.08 2.47
CA LEU A 64 -5.38 -1.61 3.76
C LEU A 64 -6.04 -0.51 4.58
N ARG A 65 -7.20 -0.80 5.18
CA ARG A 65 -7.89 0.13 6.09
C ARG A 65 -7.25 0.17 7.47
N GLU A 66 -6.64 -0.94 7.89
CA GLU A 66 -5.93 -1.12 9.16
C GLU A 66 -4.88 -2.24 9.02
N ILE A 67 -4.05 -2.43 10.06
CA ILE A 67 -3.10 -3.55 10.12
C ILE A 67 -3.89 -4.87 10.06
N PRO A 68 -3.56 -5.78 9.11
CA PRO A 68 -4.15 -7.12 9.01
C PRO A 68 -4.10 -7.90 10.32
N LYS A 69 -5.17 -8.64 10.61
CA LYS A 69 -5.26 -9.53 11.77
C LYS A 69 -5.37 -10.98 11.30
N LYS A 70 -4.98 -11.92 12.17
CA LYS A 70 -4.95 -13.36 11.87
C LYS A 70 -6.24 -13.98 11.30
N ASN A 71 -7.39 -13.33 11.51
CA ASN A 71 -8.69 -13.83 11.07
C ASN A 71 -9.40 -12.86 10.10
N LYS A 72 -8.90 -11.63 9.94
CA LYS A 72 -9.62 -10.59 9.19
C LYS A 72 -8.67 -9.58 8.54
N ILE A 73 -8.91 -9.31 7.26
CA ILE A 73 -8.28 -8.24 6.48
C ILE A 73 -9.36 -7.26 6.05
N LEU A 74 -9.08 -5.98 6.22
CA LEU A 74 -9.96 -4.89 5.79
C LEU A 74 -9.28 -4.14 4.66
N GLY A 75 -9.76 -4.40 3.45
CA GLY A 75 -9.26 -3.82 2.21
C GLY A 75 -10.14 -2.68 1.71
N VAL A 76 -9.53 -1.84 0.87
CA VAL A 76 -10.22 -0.79 0.13
C VAL A 76 -9.76 -0.81 -1.32
N THR A 77 -10.71 -0.68 -2.23
CA THR A 77 -10.47 -0.51 -3.67
C THR A 77 -11.41 0.55 -4.23
N HIS A 78 -11.26 0.83 -5.52
CA HIS A 78 -12.17 1.67 -6.27
C HIS A 78 -12.49 1.07 -7.63
N LYS A 79 -13.69 1.34 -8.12
CA LYS A 79 -14.07 1.06 -9.52
C LYS A 79 -14.49 2.33 -10.21
N CYS A 80 -14.44 2.30 -11.54
CA CYS A 80 -14.74 3.48 -12.33
C CYS A 80 -16.15 3.98 -12.11
N ASP A 81 -17.18 3.12 -12.16
CA ASP A 81 -18.58 3.49 -11.90
C ASP A 81 -18.98 4.83 -12.57
N ASN A 82 -18.83 4.88 -13.90
CA ASN A 82 -19.04 6.06 -14.75
C ASN A 82 -18.21 7.31 -14.36
N SER A 83 -17.13 7.15 -13.60
CA SER A 83 -16.26 8.23 -13.13
C SER A 83 -14.81 8.11 -13.63
N CYS A 84 -14.57 7.42 -14.73
CA CYS A 84 -13.27 7.32 -15.41
C CYS A 84 -13.34 7.77 -16.87
N GLY A 85 -12.18 8.00 -17.48
CA GLY A 85 -12.07 8.34 -18.90
C GLY A 85 -12.83 9.62 -19.25
N GLU A 86 -13.55 9.59 -20.37
CA GLU A 86 -14.34 10.74 -20.84
C GLU A 86 -15.42 11.17 -19.85
N ASN A 87 -15.99 10.23 -19.10
CA ASN A 87 -17.06 10.49 -18.14
C ASN A 87 -16.55 11.11 -16.82
N TYR A 88 -15.24 11.07 -16.57
CA TYR A 88 -14.64 11.57 -15.33
C TYR A 88 -15.13 12.99 -15.00
N LYS A 89 -15.00 13.93 -15.95
CA LYS A 89 -15.31 15.35 -15.74
C LYS A 89 -16.78 15.61 -15.41
N ASN A 90 -17.68 14.80 -15.97
CA ASN A 90 -19.13 14.96 -15.84
C ASN A 90 -19.74 14.15 -14.69
N SER A 91 -18.99 13.20 -14.13
CA SER A 91 -19.46 12.40 -12.99
C SER A 91 -19.55 13.22 -11.71
N THR A 92 -20.51 12.92 -10.83
CA THR A 92 -20.54 13.51 -9.48
C THR A 92 -19.75 12.61 -8.54
N PRO A 93 -18.80 13.13 -7.74
CA PRO A 93 -18.03 12.32 -6.81
C PRO A 93 -18.92 11.73 -5.72
N ILE A 94 -18.80 10.43 -5.50
CA ILE A 94 -19.44 9.70 -4.39
C ILE A 94 -18.36 9.32 -3.37
N TYR A 95 -18.44 9.89 -2.18
CA TYR A 95 -17.44 9.68 -1.12
C TYR A 95 -17.76 8.49 -0.20
N GLU A 96 -19.00 8.02 -0.21
CA GLU A 96 -19.45 6.83 0.50
C GLU A 96 -19.19 5.56 -0.33
N PRO A 97 -19.11 4.37 0.29
CA PRO A 97 -18.95 3.13 -0.45
C PRO A 97 -20.12 2.87 -1.38
N ILE A 98 -19.83 2.40 -2.58
CA ILE A 98 -20.86 1.94 -3.52
C ILE A 98 -21.14 0.45 -3.38
N GLU A 99 -20.20 -0.30 -2.81
CA GLU A 99 -20.31 -1.74 -2.61
C GLU A 99 -19.35 -2.22 -1.51
N THR A 100 -19.63 -3.38 -0.94
CA THR A 100 -18.69 -4.10 -0.08
C THR A 100 -18.74 -5.57 -0.41
N GLU A 101 -17.58 -6.13 -0.71
CA GLU A 101 -17.42 -7.54 -1.04
C GLU A 101 -16.80 -8.30 0.14
N TYR A 102 -17.21 -9.55 0.28
CA TYR A 102 -16.69 -10.46 1.30
C TYR A 102 -16.14 -11.70 0.62
N THR A 103 -14.85 -11.98 0.85
CA THR A 103 -14.20 -13.20 0.38
C THR A 103 -13.47 -13.87 1.54
N LYS A 104 -13.05 -15.12 1.34
CA LYS A 104 -12.25 -15.86 2.31
C LYS A 104 -11.09 -16.52 1.58
N LYS A 105 -9.87 -16.26 2.04
CA LYS A 105 -8.64 -16.91 1.55
C LYS A 105 -7.80 -17.32 2.74
N GLU A 106 -7.18 -18.50 2.71
CA GLU A 106 -6.27 -18.95 3.76
C GLU A 106 -6.86 -18.89 5.19
N ASN A 107 -8.16 -19.18 5.31
CA ASN A 107 -8.95 -19.05 6.56
C ASN A 107 -9.08 -17.63 7.13
N ILE A 108 -8.71 -16.61 6.37
CA ILE A 108 -8.85 -15.20 6.73
C ILE A 108 -10.04 -14.62 5.97
N GLU A 109 -10.92 -13.94 6.70
CA GLU A 109 -12.03 -13.18 6.13
C GLU A 109 -11.49 -11.87 5.53
N ILE A 110 -11.86 -11.57 4.30
CA ILE A 110 -11.47 -10.34 3.61
C ILE A 110 -12.74 -9.57 3.32
N GLU A 111 -12.86 -8.40 3.95
CA GLU A 111 -13.90 -7.41 3.66
C GLU A 111 -13.26 -6.30 2.84
N ASN A 112 -13.76 -6.12 1.61
CA ASN A 112 -13.25 -5.13 0.68
C ASN A 112 -14.32 -4.06 0.43
N THR A 113 -14.06 -2.85 0.89
CA THR A 113 -14.95 -1.70 0.66
C THR A 113 -14.61 -1.06 -0.67
N ILE A 114 -15.60 -0.93 -1.56
CA ILE A 114 -15.42 -0.43 -2.92
C ILE A 114 -16.01 0.99 -3.02
N TYR A 115 -15.18 1.93 -3.46
CA TYR A 115 -15.59 3.31 -3.72
C TYR A 115 -15.68 3.62 -5.22
N GLN A 116 -16.40 4.69 -5.55
CA GLN A 116 -16.33 5.30 -6.88
C GLN A 116 -14.96 5.97 -7.05
N TYR A 117 -14.28 5.76 -8.19
CA TYR A 117 -12.92 6.26 -8.45
C TYR A 117 -12.78 7.77 -8.21
N ARG A 118 -13.64 8.61 -8.81
CA ARG A 118 -13.53 10.07 -8.66
C ARG A 118 -13.68 10.50 -7.20
N GLY A 119 -14.69 9.99 -6.50
CA GLY A 119 -14.87 10.27 -5.08
C GLY A 119 -13.67 9.84 -4.23
N PHE A 120 -13.13 8.65 -4.49
CA PHE A 120 -11.96 8.13 -3.79
C PHE A 120 -10.66 8.93 -4.06
N ALA A 121 -10.45 9.34 -5.32
CA ALA A 121 -9.22 10.01 -5.75
C ALA A 121 -9.19 11.51 -5.39
N GLU A 122 -10.32 12.22 -5.48
CA GLU A 122 -10.37 13.68 -5.29
C GLU A 122 -10.49 14.08 -3.81
N ARG A 123 -10.98 13.20 -2.93
CA ARG A 123 -11.32 13.56 -1.55
C ARG A 123 -10.08 13.68 -0.65
N SER A 124 -9.61 14.92 -0.50
CA SER A 124 -8.38 15.25 0.23
C SER A 124 -7.20 14.38 -0.22
N GLY A 125 -7.19 14.02 -1.51
CA GLY A 125 -6.14 13.26 -2.14
C GLY A 125 -4.89 14.10 -2.41
N GLY A 126 -3.86 13.45 -2.94
CA GLY A 126 -2.62 14.11 -3.33
C GLY A 126 -1.41 13.50 -2.66
N LEU A 127 -0.30 14.23 -2.72
CA LEU A 127 1.01 13.72 -2.33
C LEU A 127 1.63 14.64 -1.27
N GLY A 128 2.19 14.04 -0.23
CA GLY A 128 3.14 14.69 0.68
C GLY A 128 4.53 14.15 0.39
N ARG A 129 5.51 15.02 0.18
CA ARG A 129 6.90 14.64 -0.02
C ARG A 129 7.72 15.38 1.01
N PHE A 130 8.36 14.64 1.91
CA PHE A 130 9.10 15.25 2.99
C PHE A 130 10.41 14.51 3.26
N HIS A 131 11.42 15.28 3.63
CA HIS A 131 12.62 14.77 4.26
C HIS A 131 12.46 14.91 5.77
N PHE A 132 12.67 13.82 6.52
CA PHE A 132 12.53 13.83 7.99
C PHE A 132 13.89 13.63 8.67
N GLU A 133 14.08 14.26 9.83
CA GLU A 133 15.30 14.13 10.62
C GLU A 133 15.32 12.84 11.46
N SER A 134 14.19 12.54 12.11
CA SER A 134 14.04 11.37 12.97
C SER A 134 12.60 10.84 12.98
N PHE A 135 12.42 9.63 13.51
CA PHE A 135 11.11 9.02 13.66
C PHE A 135 10.97 8.30 15.00
N LYS A 136 9.73 8.10 15.42
CA LYS A 136 9.36 7.22 16.53
C LYS A 136 8.23 6.31 16.09
N GLU A 137 8.48 5.01 16.13
CA GLU A 137 7.49 4.00 15.85
C GLU A 137 6.68 3.67 17.13
N GLU A 138 5.35 3.66 17.00
CA GLU A 138 4.43 3.10 17.99
C GLU A 138 3.72 1.87 17.41
N ARG A 139 2.91 1.17 18.21
CA ARG A 139 2.29 -0.09 17.78
C ARG A 139 1.42 0.11 16.51
N ASP A 140 0.61 1.15 16.46
CA ASP A 140 -0.37 1.41 15.40
C ASP A 140 -0.06 2.63 14.54
N SER A 141 1.08 3.31 14.78
CA SER A 141 1.42 4.57 14.12
C SER A 141 2.92 4.81 14.08
N ILE A 142 3.34 5.76 13.24
CA ILE A 142 4.71 6.25 13.15
C ILE A 142 4.67 7.77 13.19
N PHE A 143 5.51 8.34 14.03
CA PHE A 143 5.75 9.78 14.11
C PHE A 143 7.03 10.08 13.36
N PHE A 144 6.99 11.10 12.52
CA PHE A 144 8.14 11.71 11.88
C PHE A 144 8.30 13.11 12.46
N TYR A 145 9.55 13.55 12.61
CA TYR A 145 9.89 14.83 13.21
C TYR A 145 10.79 15.64 12.28
N ASP A 146 10.65 16.96 12.35
CA ASP A 146 11.43 17.93 11.56
C ASP A 146 11.37 17.60 10.06
N LEU A 147 10.18 17.77 9.49
CA LEU A 147 9.89 17.43 8.10
C LEU A 147 10.01 18.67 7.21
N ASP A 148 10.86 18.56 6.19
CA ASP A 148 11.01 19.60 5.17
C ASP A 148 10.50 19.13 3.82
N ASP A 149 9.63 19.91 3.20
CA ASP A 149 9.24 19.72 1.81
C ASP A 149 10.30 20.33 0.88
N VAL A 150 11.32 19.51 0.60
CA VAL A 150 12.43 19.89 -0.30
C VAL A 150 12.12 19.67 -1.78
N GLU A 151 11.00 18.99 -2.11
CA GLU A 151 10.67 18.61 -3.49
C GLU A 151 9.64 19.54 -4.15
N SER A 152 8.69 20.11 -3.40
CA SER A 152 7.57 20.85 -4.00
C SER A 152 7.82 22.35 -4.25
N LEU A 153 9.02 22.86 -3.98
CA LEU A 153 9.41 24.29 -4.06
C LEU A 153 8.58 25.24 -3.16
N ASN A 154 7.58 24.75 -2.44
CA ASN A 154 6.75 25.54 -1.52
C ASN A 154 7.40 25.73 -0.14
N GLY A 155 8.47 24.98 0.17
CA GLY A 155 9.26 25.13 1.40
C GLY A 155 8.47 24.89 2.68
N ILE A 156 7.48 23.98 2.64
CA ILE A 156 6.62 23.69 3.80
C ILE A 156 7.43 22.90 4.82
N HIS A 157 7.56 23.46 6.02
CA HIS A 157 8.13 22.79 7.18
C HIS A 157 7.01 22.26 8.10
N LEU A 158 7.17 21.06 8.65
CA LEU A 158 6.30 20.50 9.69
C LEU A 158 7.16 19.99 10.85
N ASP A 159 6.88 20.48 12.06
CA ASP A 159 7.56 19.99 13.27
C ASP A 159 7.36 18.48 13.48
N SER A 160 6.14 17.99 13.17
CA SER A 160 5.82 16.57 13.26
C SER A 160 4.71 16.14 12.33
N LEU A 161 4.75 14.87 11.94
CA LEU A 161 3.72 14.18 11.18
C LEU A 161 3.46 12.81 11.80
N LYS A 162 2.22 12.59 12.24
CA LYS A 162 1.78 11.28 12.75
C LYS A 162 0.94 10.57 11.68
N LEU A 163 1.36 9.37 11.29
CA LEU A 163 0.61 8.52 10.36
C LEU A 163 0.28 7.18 11.00
N LYS A 164 -0.94 6.68 10.77
CA LYS A 164 -1.32 5.32 11.21
C LYS A 164 -0.67 4.27 10.32
N LYS A 165 -0.22 3.18 10.94
CA LYS A 165 0.24 1.99 10.21
C LYS A 165 -0.97 1.32 9.58
N LYS A 166 -0.99 1.32 8.26
CA LYS A 166 -1.98 0.62 7.45
C LYS A 166 -1.24 -0.06 6.31
N MET A 167 -0.78 0.77 5.39
CA MET A 167 0.07 0.40 4.27
C MET A 167 1.34 1.24 4.41
N VAL A 168 2.36 0.63 5.03
CA VAL A 168 3.70 1.22 5.17
C VAL A 168 4.64 0.40 4.31
N LEU A 169 5.19 0.98 3.25
CA LEU A 169 6.19 0.33 2.41
C LEU A 169 7.54 0.97 2.66
N ILE A 170 8.55 0.15 2.95
CA ILE A 170 9.92 0.62 3.07
C ILE A 170 10.69 0.22 1.82
N GLN A 171 11.17 1.20 1.06
CA GLN A 171 12.09 1.01 -0.06
C GLN A 171 13.53 1.17 0.43
N LYS A 172 14.43 0.31 -0.04
CA LYS A 172 15.87 0.37 0.31
C LYS A 172 16.72 0.68 -0.91
N ASN A 173 17.87 1.34 -0.70
CA ASN A 173 18.80 1.68 -1.78
C ASN A 173 19.70 0.49 -2.17
N ASP A 174 19.98 -0.42 -1.24
CA ASP A 174 21.07 -1.38 -1.40
C ASP A 174 20.89 -2.68 -0.59
N SER A 175 21.93 -3.52 -0.65
CA SER A 175 22.04 -4.74 0.17
C SER A 175 22.33 -4.46 1.65
N LEU A 176 22.68 -3.22 2.01
CA LEU A 176 23.03 -2.84 3.39
C LEU A 176 21.80 -2.54 4.25
N GLY A 177 20.60 -2.57 3.65
CA GLY A 177 19.35 -2.34 4.38
C GLY A 177 19.12 -0.87 4.70
N ILE A 178 19.74 0.06 3.97
CA ILE A 178 19.53 1.50 4.18
C ILE A 178 18.23 1.92 3.50
N ILE A 179 17.38 2.60 4.25
CA ILE A 179 16.10 3.13 3.79
C ILE A 179 16.37 4.24 2.78
N LYS A 180 15.83 4.04 1.58
CA LYS A 180 15.74 5.07 0.54
C LYS A 180 14.54 5.96 0.78
N LYS A 181 13.39 5.33 1.06
CA LYS A 181 12.09 6.00 1.08
C LYS A 181 11.10 5.15 1.84
N ILE A 182 10.20 5.80 2.57
CA ILE A 182 9.04 5.19 3.20
C ILE A 182 7.81 5.74 2.49
N VAL A 183 6.92 4.86 2.05
CA VAL A 183 5.64 5.23 1.43
C VAL A 183 4.53 4.86 2.40
N MET A 184 3.72 5.84 2.78
CA MET A 184 2.60 5.64 3.71
C MET A 184 1.32 6.28 3.18
N GLU A 185 0.22 5.54 3.26
CA GLU A 185 -1.10 6.03 2.87
C GLU A 185 -1.87 6.55 4.09
N ASP A 186 -2.26 7.83 4.08
CA ASP A 186 -3.19 8.42 5.04
C ASP A 186 -4.65 8.25 4.58
N LEU A 187 -5.04 6.99 4.38
CA LEU A 187 -6.42 6.62 4.11
C LEU A 187 -7.24 6.83 5.38
N ARG A 188 -8.03 7.89 5.46
CA ARG A 188 -8.95 8.14 6.60
C ARG A 188 -10.38 7.92 6.12
N ILE A 189 -11.12 7.13 6.88
CA ILE A 189 -12.51 6.78 6.60
C ILE A 189 -13.32 7.14 7.84
N ASP A 190 -14.45 7.81 7.63
CA ASP A 190 -15.40 8.15 8.69
C ASP A 190 -16.06 6.88 9.24
N LYS A 191 -16.17 6.78 10.57
CA LYS A 191 -16.69 5.56 11.22
C LYS A 191 -18.21 5.43 11.14
N LYS A 192 -18.94 6.50 10.87
CA LYS A 192 -20.40 6.54 10.90
C LYS A 192 -21.00 6.13 9.56
N ASN A 193 -20.47 6.66 8.45
CA ASN A 193 -21.00 6.40 7.10
C ASN A 193 -19.97 5.75 6.16
N ASN A 194 -18.76 5.44 6.65
CA ASN A 194 -17.67 4.92 5.83
C ASN A 194 -17.24 5.86 4.70
N GLU A 195 -17.49 7.17 4.82
CA GLU A 195 -17.04 8.15 3.84
C GLU A 195 -15.51 8.26 3.83
N VAL A 196 -14.90 8.35 2.64
CA VAL A 196 -13.49 8.72 2.53
C VAL A 196 -13.31 10.16 3.00
N LEU A 197 -12.41 10.37 3.96
CA LEU A 197 -12.03 11.69 4.46
C LEU A 197 -10.68 12.15 3.88
N SER A 198 -9.81 11.19 3.59
CA SER A 198 -8.46 11.42 3.09
C SER A 198 -7.94 10.17 2.38
N ASN A 199 -7.21 10.37 1.30
CA ASN A 199 -6.44 9.34 0.61
C ASN A 199 -5.13 9.94 0.09
N LYS A 200 -4.36 10.52 1.02
CA LYS A 200 -3.09 11.19 0.70
C LYS A 200 -1.94 10.21 0.86
N THR A 201 -1.07 10.14 -0.14
CA THR A 201 0.16 9.34 -0.07
C THR A 201 1.32 10.19 0.40
N TYR A 202 2.06 9.72 1.39
CA TYR A 202 3.27 10.36 1.90
C TYR A 202 4.51 9.59 1.45
N PHE A 203 5.42 10.30 0.80
CA PHE A 203 6.77 9.87 0.46
C PHE A 203 7.74 10.52 1.45
N LEU A 204 8.36 9.70 2.28
CA LEU A 204 9.16 10.15 3.41
C LEU A 204 10.59 9.64 3.24
N THR A 205 11.54 10.55 3.10
CA THR A 205 12.96 10.23 2.91
C THR A 205 13.71 10.63 4.17
N PRO A 206 14.54 9.74 4.76
CA PRO A 206 15.34 10.13 5.92
C PRO A 206 16.48 11.07 5.49
N LYS A 207 16.75 12.12 6.27
CA LYS A 207 17.93 12.99 6.08
C LYS A 207 19.24 12.28 6.44
N ASN A 208 19.18 11.41 7.45
CA ASN A 208 20.31 10.63 7.96
C ASN A 208 20.21 9.16 7.55
N GLU A 209 21.34 8.45 7.48
CA GLU A 209 21.34 7.01 7.22
C GLU A 209 20.47 6.27 8.24
N THR A 210 19.38 5.68 7.76
CA THR A 210 18.41 4.96 8.58
C THR A 210 18.28 3.53 8.05
N LYS A 211 18.37 2.55 8.95
CA LYS A 211 18.31 1.12 8.57
C LYS A 211 16.89 0.57 8.68
N VAL A 212 16.52 -0.35 7.80
CA VAL A 212 15.19 -1.03 7.80
C VAL A 212 14.96 -1.78 9.12
N GLU A 213 16.01 -2.30 9.75
CA GLU A 213 15.96 -3.03 11.02
C GLU A 213 15.58 -2.14 12.21
N MET A 214 15.65 -0.82 12.07
CA MET A 214 15.16 0.12 13.08
C MET A 214 13.62 0.14 13.16
N PHE A 215 12.95 -0.41 12.16
CA PHE A 215 11.50 -0.57 12.13
C PHE A 215 11.11 -1.99 12.53
N SER A 216 10.00 -2.14 13.25
CA SER A 216 9.44 -3.45 13.54
C SER A 216 8.96 -4.17 12.27
N ASP A 217 8.74 -5.48 12.37
CA ASP A 217 8.08 -6.26 11.31
C ASP A 217 6.54 -6.07 11.32
N TYR A 218 5.98 -5.35 12.30
CA TYR A 218 4.55 -5.27 12.53
C TYR A 218 3.89 -4.12 11.78
N GLY A 219 2.99 -4.47 10.85
CA GLY A 219 2.22 -3.51 10.06
C GLY A 219 3.03 -2.80 8.98
N ILE A 220 4.19 -3.35 8.60
CA ILE A 220 5.12 -2.76 7.63
C ILE A 220 5.49 -3.79 6.57
N PHE A 221 5.33 -3.41 5.30
CA PHE A 221 5.81 -4.15 4.14
C PHE A 221 7.32 -3.91 3.99
N LYS A 222 8.11 -4.96 4.25
CA LYS A 222 9.56 -4.93 4.09
C LYS A 222 9.97 -5.56 2.76
N PRO A 223 10.98 -5.00 2.08
CA PRO A 223 11.41 -5.47 0.76
C PRO A 223 12.17 -6.80 0.90
N ILE A 224 11.75 -7.79 0.14
CA ILE A 224 12.39 -9.12 0.06
C ILE A 224 12.96 -9.34 -1.34
N ARG A 225 13.92 -10.24 -1.48
CA ARG A 225 14.40 -10.65 -2.80
C ARG A 225 13.43 -11.68 -3.37
N ALA A 226 13.07 -11.54 -4.64
CA ALA A 226 12.49 -12.65 -5.38
C ALA A 226 13.59 -13.72 -5.53
N GLU A 227 13.30 -14.95 -5.12
CA GLU A 227 14.17 -16.12 -5.33
C GLU A 227 13.97 -16.71 -6.72
#